data_AF-A0A960Z1M9-F1
#
_entry.id   AF-A0A960Z1M9-F1
#
_cell.length_a   1.000
_cell.length_b   1.000
_cell.length_c   1.000
_cell.angle_alpha   90.00
_cell.angle_beta   90.00
_cell.angle_gamma   90.00
#
_symmetry.space_group_name_H-M   'P 1'
#
loop_
_entity.id
_entity.type
_entity.pdbx_description
1 polymer ?
#
loop_
_entity_poly.entity_id
_entity_poly.type
_entity_poly.pdbx_seq_one_letter_code
_entity_poly.pdbx_strand_id
1 'polypeptide(L)'
;MNGNGSFDPRKEAHLLSAYVDGELDAADLARVEAHLARPDSESGEARREIERLRRLKALTGAMRLKEPPPEEWEAFWENVYNRAERSVGWILLMVGVVVVGAWAALQVVLALTHAENLPLYVKGGIFVGAAGLLVLLVSVVRERWYARQRTRYKDVIR
;
A
#
# COMPACT_ATOMS: atom_id res chain seq x y z
N MET A 1 -5.61 -13.97 -27.55
CA MET A 1 -6.48 -14.99 -26.91
C MET A 1 -7.04 -15.84 -28.04
N ASN A 2 -6.73 -17.13 -28.11
CA ASN A 2 -6.89 -17.91 -29.35
C ASN A 2 -8.35 -18.35 -29.59
N GLY A 3 -9.17 -17.47 -30.16
CA GLY A 3 -10.48 -17.80 -30.70
C GLY A 3 -10.37 -18.33 -32.13
N ASN A 4 -10.41 -19.65 -32.33
CA ASN A 4 -10.36 -20.33 -33.64
C ASN A 4 -11.66 -20.15 -34.50
N GLY A 5 -12.39 -19.04 -34.37
CA GLY A 5 -13.69 -18.83 -35.02
C GLY A 5 -13.87 -17.42 -35.61
N SER A 6 -14.92 -17.21 -36.40
CA SER A 6 -15.27 -15.86 -36.88
C SER A 6 -15.60 -14.92 -35.72
N PHE A 7 -15.21 -13.64 -35.84
CA PHE A 7 -15.54 -12.61 -34.86
C PHE A 7 -17.06 -12.49 -34.65
N ASP A 8 -17.49 -12.50 -33.38
CA ASP A 8 -18.89 -12.32 -32.93
C ASP A 8 -18.97 -11.03 -32.08
N PRO A 9 -19.55 -9.93 -32.61
CA PRO A 9 -19.62 -8.64 -31.92
C PRO A 9 -20.32 -8.68 -30.56
N ARG A 10 -21.24 -9.63 -30.34
CA ARG A 10 -22.05 -9.70 -29.10
C ARG A 10 -21.29 -10.36 -27.97
N LYS A 11 -20.43 -11.32 -28.29
CA LYS A 11 -19.61 -12.05 -27.30
C LYS A 11 -18.23 -11.43 -27.13
N GLU A 12 -17.70 -10.84 -28.19
CA GLU A 12 -16.33 -10.36 -28.27
C GLU A 12 -16.26 -8.83 -28.39
N ALA A 13 -17.23 -8.11 -27.80
CA ALA A 13 -17.29 -6.64 -27.84
C ALA A 13 -15.99 -5.96 -27.36
N HIS A 14 -15.24 -6.57 -26.44
CA HIS A 14 -13.95 -6.07 -25.97
C HIS A 14 -12.91 -5.94 -27.10
N LEU A 15 -12.98 -6.77 -28.15
CA LEU A 15 -12.07 -6.68 -29.30
C LEU A 15 -12.33 -5.41 -30.14
N LEU A 16 -13.55 -4.85 -30.11
CA LEU A 16 -13.83 -3.56 -30.76
C LEU A 16 -13.15 -2.40 -30.01
N SER A 17 -13.09 -2.45 -28.68
CA SER A 17 -12.32 -1.48 -27.89
C SER A 17 -10.83 -1.62 -28.16
N ALA A 18 -10.29 -2.85 -28.10
CA ALA A 18 -8.89 -3.12 -28.41
C ALA A 18 -8.53 -2.72 -29.85
N TYR A 19 -9.45 -2.85 -30.82
CA TYR A 19 -9.29 -2.35 -32.18
C TYR A 19 -9.14 -0.82 -32.23
N VAL A 20 -9.95 -0.08 -31.46
CA VAL A 20 -9.83 1.39 -31.35
C VAL A 20 -8.54 1.82 -30.64
N ASP A 21 -8.04 0.98 -29.73
CA ASP A 21 -6.80 1.21 -29.00
C ASP A 21 -5.53 0.75 -29.73
N GLY A 22 -5.68 -0.07 -30.77
CA GLY A 22 -4.55 -0.63 -31.54
C GLY A 22 -3.83 -1.76 -30.81
N GLU A 23 -4.50 -2.41 -29.85
CA GLU A 23 -3.93 -3.45 -28.98
C GLU A 23 -4.24 -4.88 -29.45
N LEU A 24 -4.84 -5.04 -30.63
CA LEU A 24 -5.12 -6.37 -31.20
C LEU A 24 -3.86 -7.04 -31.72
N ASP A 25 -3.77 -8.36 -31.51
CA ASP A 25 -2.81 -9.19 -32.21
C ASP A 25 -3.19 -9.37 -33.69
N ALA A 26 -2.26 -9.87 -34.51
CA ALA A 26 -2.45 -9.98 -35.96
C ALA A 26 -3.60 -10.94 -36.34
N ALA A 27 -3.89 -11.95 -35.52
CA ALA A 27 -4.95 -12.91 -35.79
C ALA A 27 -6.32 -12.28 -35.52
N ASP A 28 -6.47 -11.62 -34.36
CA ASP A 28 -7.72 -10.95 -33.97
C ASP A 28 -8.00 -9.72 -34.84
N LEU A 29 -6.96 -8.98 -35.24
CA LEU A 29 -7.09 -7.87 -36.19
C LEU A 29 -7.70 -8.34 -37.51
N ALA A 30 -7.16 -9.43 -38.11
CA ALA A 30 -7.68 -9.98 -39.36
C ALA A 30 -9.13 -10.47 -39.23
N ARG A 31 -9.50 -11.06 -38.08
CA ARG A 31 -10.87 -11.51 -37.78
C ARG A 31 -11.84 -10.33 -37.73
N VAL A 32 -11.47 -9.27 -37.01
CA VAL A 32 -12.29 -8.06 -36.87
C VAL A 32 -12.43 -7.34 -38.22
N GLU A 33 -11.34 -7.16 -38.97
CA GLU A 33 -11.39 -6.53 -40.31
C GLU A 33 -12.23 -7.34 -41.30
N ALA A 34 -12.10 -8.68 -41.31
CA ALA A 34 -12.90 -9.55 -42.16
C ALA A 34 -14.40 -9.49 -41.82
N HIS A 35 -14.76 -9.29 -40.55
CA HIS A 35 -16.14 -9.02 -40.16
C HIS A 35 -16.55 -7.62 -40.65
N LEU A 36 -15.79 -6.58 -40.31
CA LEU A 36 -16.08 -5.21 -40.70
C LEU A 36 -16.19 -4.99 -42.21
N ALA A 37 -15.61 -5.83 -43.06
CA ALA A 37 -15.72 -5.75 -44.52
C ALA A 37 -17.07 -6.23 -45.07
N ARG A 38 -17.87 -6.98 -44.30
CA ARG A 38 -19.15 -7.53 -44.78
C ARG A 38 -20.21 -6.43 -44.93
N PRO A 39 -21.12 -6.52 -45.90
CA PRO A 39 -22.21 -5.55 -46.10
C PRO A 39 -23.47 -5.86 -45.28
N ASP A 40 -23.38 -6.70 -44.25
CA ASP A 40 -24.51 -7.10 -43.42
C ASP A 40 -24.82 -6.08 -42.28
N SER A 41 -25.99 -6.22 -41.66
CA SER A 41 -26.47 -5.33 -40.60
C SER A 41 -25.60 -5.41 -39.33
N GLU A 42 -25.05 -6.59 -39.02
CA GLU A 42 -24.20 -6.82 -37.85
C GLU A 42 -22.86 -6.08 -37.99
N SER A 43 -22.23 -6.11 -39.16
CA SER A 43 -21.02 -5.32 -39.43
C SER A 43 -21.32 -3.82 -39.41
N GLY A 44 -22.52 -3.42 -39.84
CA GLY A 44 -23.01 -2.06 -39.69
C GLY A 44 -23.10 -1.60 -38.22
N GLU A 45 -23.55 -2.47 -37.31
CA GLU A 45 -23.57 -2.21 -35.86
C GLU A 45 -22.15 -2.09 -35.28
N ALA A 46 -21.26 -3.02 -35.64
CA ALA A 46 -19.87 -3.00 -35.18
C ALA A 46 -19.12 -1.72 -35.62
N ARG A 47 -19.33 -1.28 -36.88
CA ARG A 47 -18.77 0.00 -37.39
C ARG A 47 -19.27 1.21 -36.59
N ARG A 48 -20.57 1.25 -36.25
CA ARG A 48 -21.15 2.33 -35.43
C ARG A 48 -20.58 2.35 -34.02
N GLU A 49 -20.36 1.18 -33.43
CA GLU A 49 -19.76 1.08 -32.09
C GLU A 49 -18.30 1.54 -32.08
N ILE A 50 -17.51 1.15 -33.09
CA ILE A 50 -16.14 1.67 -33.27
C ILE A 50 -16.12 3.20 -33.37
N GLU A 51 -17.07 3.79 -34.12
CA GLU A 51 -17.17 5.24 -34.22
C GLU A 51 -17.49 5.90 -32.87
N ARG A 52 -18.40 5.30 -32.09
CA ARG A 52 -18.73 5.76 -30.73
C ARG A 52 -17.50 5.71 -29.81
N LEU A 53 -16.76 4.61 -29.82
CA LEU A 53 -15.55 4.42 -29.01
C LEU A 53 -14.45 5.43 -29.42
N ARG A 54 -14.25 5.66 -30.72
CA ARG A 54 -13.32 6.69 -31.22
C ARG A 54 -13.70 8.09 -30.75
N ARG A 55 -14.99 8.44 -30.78
CA ARG A 55 -15.48 9.73 -30.27
C ARG A 55 -15.24 9.86 -28.77
N LEU A 56 -15.52 8.81 -27.99
CA LEU A 56 -15.28 8.81 -26.55
C LEU A 56 -13.79 9.00 -26.24
N LYS A 57 -12.91 8.25 -26.90
CA LYS A 57 -11.45 8.35 -26.77
C LYS A 57 -10.95 9.76 -27.09
N ALA A 58 -11.47 10.38 -28.14
CA ALA A 58 -11.12 11.75 -28.51
C ALA A 58 -11.55 12.76 -27.44
N LEU A 59 -12.76 12.63 -26.91
CA LEU A 59 -13.27 13.50 -25.83
C LEU A 59 -12.45 13.33 -24.55
N THR A 60 -12.15 12.10 -24.15
CA THR A 60 -11.38 11.82 -22.95
C THR A 60 -9.91 12.23 -23.08
N GLY A 61 -9.33 12.07 -24.27
CA GLY A 61 -7.96 12.53 -24.56
C GLY A 61 -7.84 14.06 -24.61
N ALA A 62 -8.90 14.78 -24.95
CA ALA A 62 -8.94 16.24 -24.94
C ALA A 62 -9.12 16.83 -23.52
N MET A 63 -9.48 16.00 -22.52
CA MET A 63 -9.57 16.45 -21.14
C MET A 63 -8.16 16.68 -20.59
N ARG A 64 -7.83 17.93 -20.27
CA ARG A 64 -6.60 18.26 -19.57
C ARG A 64 -6.77 17.96 -18.08
N LEU A 65 -5.98 17.04 -17.54
CA LEU A 65 -5.90 16.87 -16.10
C LEU A 65 -5.43 18.19 -15.49
N LYS A 66 -6.13 18.63 -14.43
CA LYS A 66 -5.69 19.78 -13.65
C LYS A 66 -4.48 19.36 -12.83
N GLU A 67 -3.31 19.88 -13.18
CA GLU A 67 -2.12 19.71 -12.35
C GLU A 67 -2.34 20.40 -11.00
N PRO A 68 -2.03 19.71 -9.88
CA PRO A 68 -2.11 20.33 -8.57
C PRO A 68 -1.08 21.47 -8.47
N PRO A 69 -1.37 22.52 -7.68
CA PRO A 69 -0.42 23.60 -7.40
C PRO A 69 0.89 23.05 -6.79
N PRO A 70 2.05 23.70 -7.03
CA PRO A 70 3.32 23.30 -6.44
C PRO A 70 3.30 23.21 -4.91
N GLU A 71 2.54 24.09 -4.26
CA GLU A 71 2.38 24.14 -2.80
C GLU A 71 1.77 22.84 -2.24
N GLU A 72 0.82 22.22 -2.97
CA GLU A 72 0.23 20.94 -2.56
C GLU A 72 1.24 19.78 -2.68
N TRP A 73 2.18 19.89 -3.63
CA TRP A 73 3.24 18.91 -3.83
C TRP A 73 4.27 18.96 -2.69
N GLU A 74 4.67 20.16 -2.27
CA GLU A 74 5.57 20.36 -1.13
C GLU A 74 4.95 19.83 0.17
N ALA A 75 3.68 20.15 0.43
CA ALA A 75 2.96 19.65 1.60
C ALA A 75 2.83 18.11 1.61
N PHE A 76 2.69 17.49 0.44
CA PHE A 76 2.69 16.04 0.32
C PHE A 76 4.07 15.45 0.70
N TRP A 77 5.15 15.98 0.14
CA TRP A 77 6.51 15.51 0.44
C TRP A 77 6.87 15.67 1.91
N GLU A 78 6.58 16.82 2.50
CA GLU A 78 6.87 17.07 3.92
C GLU A 78 6.14 16.08 4.83
N ASN A 79 4.87 15.79 4.55
CA ASN A 79 4.09 14.83 5.33
C ASN A 79 4.56 13.38 5.15
N VAL A 80 4.92 12.98 3.92
CA VAL A 80 5.37 11.61 3.64
C VAL A 80 6.75 11.37 4.24
N TYR A 81 7.69 12.30 4.05
CA TYR A 81 9.06 12.15 4.53
C TYR A 81 9.13 12.17 6.06
N ASN A 82 8.45 13.13 6.69
CA ASN A 82 8.39 13.22 8.15
C ASN A 82 7.70 12.00 8.80
N ARG A 83 6.75 11.38 8.10
CA ARG A 83 6.05 10.18 8.59
C ARG A 83 6.89 8.91 8.42
N ALA A 84 7.60 8.79 7.30
CA ALA A 84 8.44 7.64 6.99
C ALA A 84 9.67 7.57 7.89
N GLU A 85 10.40 8.68 8.06
CA GLU A 85 11.57 8.70 8.94
C GLU A 85 11.20 8.36 10.39
N ARG A 86 10.11 8.94 10.88
CA ARG A 86 9.63 8.68 12.24
C ARG A 86 9.18 7.23 12.40
N SER A 87 8.44 6.65 11.46
CA SER A 87 7.96 5.27 11.58
C SER A 87 9.12 4.27 11.56
N VAL A 88 10.09 4.45 10.65
CA VAL A 88 11.28 3.59 10.55
C VAL A 88 12.15 3.72 11.80
N GLY A 89 12.36 4.95 12.29
CA GLY A 89 13.10 5.19 13.53
C GLY A 89 12.49 4.48 14.74
N TRP A 90 11.15 4.49 14.88
CA TRP A 90 10.47 3.78 15.96
C TRP A 90 10.57 2.26 15.83
N ILE A 91 10.49 1.71 14.62
CA ILE A 91 10.64 0.27 14.39
C ILE A 91 12.05 -0.17 14.79
N LEU A 92 13.09 0.52 14.31
CA LEU A 92 14.48 0.22 14.65
C LEU A 92 14.74 0.34 16.17
N LEU A 93 14.21 1.38 16.80
CA LEU A 93 14.31 1.57 18.25
C LEU A 93 13.65 0.42 19.01
N MET A 94 12.44 -0.01 18.62
CA MET A 94 11.74 -1.12 19.27
C MET A 94 12.48 -2.43 19.10
N VAL A 95 12.99 -2.72 17.91
CA VAL A 95 13.82 -3.91 17.67
C VAL A 95 15.05 -3.90 18.57
N GLY A 96 15.76 -2.76 18.65
CA GLY A 96 16.92 -2.61 19.52
C GLY A 96 16.58 -2.84 21.00
N VAL A 97 15.51 -2.21 21.49
CA VAL A 97 15.04 -2.38 22.88
C VAL A 97 14.70 -3.84 23.18
N VAL A 98 14.03 -4.53 22.27
CA VAL A 98 13.67 -5.95 22.46
C VAL A 98 14.91 -6.84 22.48
N VAL A 99 15.84 -6.67 21.55
CA VAL A 99 17.06 -7.49 21.46
C VAL A 99 17.94 -7.27 22.69
N VAL A 100 18.23 -6.02 23.03
CA VAL A 100 19.05 -5.69 24.21
C VAL A 100 18.35 -6.09 25.50
N GLY A 101 17.04 -5.87 25.61
CA GLY A 101 16.25 -6.26 26.76
C GLY A 101 16.22 -7.77 26.98
N ALA A 102 16.06 -8.56 25.90
CA ALA A 102 16.11 -10.01 25.97
C ALA A 102 17.49 -10.53 26.39
N TRP A 103 18.57 -9.96 25.82
CA TRP A 103 19.92 -10.32 26.21
C TRP A 103 20.22 -9.97 27.68
N ALA A 104 19.83 -8.78 28.13
CA ALA A 104 20.00 -8.36 29.52
C ALA A 104 19.20 -9.27 30.48
N ALA A 105 17.97 -9.63 30.12
CA ALA A 105 17.15 -10.55 30.91
C ALA A 105 17.81 -11.93 31.03
N LEU A 106 18.33 -12.48 29.93
CA LEU A 106 19.07 -13.74 29.93
C LEU A 106 20.30 -13.67 30.85
N GLN A 107 21.07 -12.59 30.77
CA GLN A 107 22.24 -12.40 31.64
C GLN A 107 21.88 -12.35 33.12
N VAL A 108 20.79 -11.67 33.48
CA VAL A 108 20.28 -11.64 34.87
C VAL A 108 19.91 -13.05 35.32
N VAL A 109 19.20 -13.83 34.49
CA VAL A 109 18.84 -15.22 34.82
C VAL A 109 20.09 -16.08 35.00
N LEU A 110 21.07 -15.98 34.11
CA LEU A 110 22.33 -16.74 34.18
C LEU A 110 23.13 -16.38 35.43
N ALA A 111 23.26 -15.09 35.75
CA ALA A 111 23.94 -14.62 36.94
C ALA A 111 23.26 -15.09 38.24
N LEU A 112 21.92 -15.06 38.29
CA LEU A 112 21.16 -15.52 39.45
C LEU A 112 21.17 -17.04 39.63
N THR A 113 21.25 -17.81 38.54
CA THR A 113 21.34 -19.28 38.60
C THR A 113 22.72 -19.75 39.04
N HIS A 114 23.80 -19.10 38.59
CA HIS A 114 25.17 -19.43 39.00
C HIS A 114 25.55 -18.90 40.39
N ALA A 115 24.76 -18.00 40.97
CA ALA A 115 24.98 -17.53 42.33
C ALA A 115 24.49 -18.56 43.36
N GLU A 116 25.41 -19.42 43.83
CA GLU A 116 25.17 -20.43 44.87
C GLU A 116 24.88 -19.80 46.25
N ASN A 117 25.35 -18.58 46.48
CA ASN A 117 25.31 -17.92 47.80
C ASN A 117 24.10 -17.01 48.01
N LEU A 118 23.18 -16.90 47.05
CA LEU A 118 22.03 -15.99 47.16
C LEU A 118 20.80 -16.70 47.73
N PRO A 119 20.22 -16.19 48.84
CA PRO A 119 18.95 -16.69 49.35
C PRO A 119 17.81 -16.53 48.35
N LEU A 120 16.87 -17.48 48.32
CA LEU A 120 15.79 -17.55 47.34
C LEU A 120 14.90 -16.29 47.33
N TYR A 121 14.65 -15.70 48.50
CA TYR A 121 13.84 -14.48 48.64
C TYR A 121 14.50 -13.25 47.97
N VAL A 122 15.84 -13.17 47.96
CA VAL A 122 16.57 -12.10 47.27
C VAL A 122 16.43 -12.26 45.75
N LYS A 123 16.57 -13.50 45.25
CA LYS A 123 16.36 -13.80 43.82
C LYS A 123 14.94 -13.43 43.40
N GLY A 124 13.93 -13.82 44.18
CA GLY A 124 12.53 -13.46 43.94
C GLY A 124 12.30 -11.95 43.95
N GLY A 125 12.89 -11.23 44.91
CA GLY A 125 12.81 -9.76 44.99
C GLY A 125 13.37 -9.06 43.75
N ILE A 126 14.49 -9.54 43.21
CA ILE A 126 15.08 -9.00 41.96
C ILE A 126 14.14 -9.21 40.78
N PHE A 127 13.53 -10.40 40.64
CA PHE A 127 12.56 -10.66 39.57
C PHE A 127 11.31 -9.78 39.68
N VAL A 128 10.74 -9.66 40.88
CA VAL A 128 9.56 -8.81 41.12
C VAL A 128 9.90 -7.34 40.86
N GLY A 129 11.06 -6.86 41.31
CA GLY A 129 11.53 -5.51 41.03
C GLY A 129 11.74 -5.23 39.55
N ALA A 130 12.39 -6.14 38.83
CA ALA A 130 12.60 -6.03 37.39
C ALA A 130 11.26 -6.05 36.61
N ALA A 131 10.33 -6.93 37.00
CA ALA A 131 9.00 -6.99 36.41
C ALA A 131 8.21 -5.69 36.66
N GLY A 132 8.26 -5.15 37.89
CA GLY A 132 7.62 -3.87 38.23
C GLY A 132 8.19 -2.71 37.41
N LEU A 133 9.51 -2.65 37.27
CA LEU A 133 10.17 -1.64 36.43
C LEU A 133 9.74 -1.75 34.96
N LEU A 134 9.66 -2.98 34.43
CA LEU A 134 9.22 -3.23 33.06
C LEU A 134 7.78 -2.78 32.84
N VAL A 135 6.88 -3.08 33.78
CA VAL A 135 5.47 -2.63 33.75
C VAL A 135 5.39 -1.10 33.75
N LEU A 136 6.18 -0.41 34.58
CA LEU A 136 6.22 1.06 34.61
C LEU A 136 6.73 1.63 33.29
N LEU A 137 7.80 1.07 32.72
CA LEU A 137 8.32 1.48 31.42
C LEU A 137 7.27 1.33 30.31
N VAL A 138 6.60 0.18 30.26
CA VAL A 138 5.51 -0.07 29.28
C VAL A 138 4.35 0.90 29.50
N SER A 139 4.00 1.21 30.76
CA SER A 139 2.95 2.18 31.07
C SER A 139 3.28 3.57 30.55
N VAL A 140 4.50 4.06 30.80
CA VAL A 140 4.96 5.38 30.34
C VAL A 140 5.02 5.43 28.81
N VAL A 141 5.55 4.40 28.15
CA VAL A 141 5.60 4.33 26.69
C VAL A 141 4.19 4.35 26.10
N ARG A 142 3.28 3.56 26.66
CA ARG A 142 1.88 3.51 26.25
C ARG A 142 1.20 4.87 26.42
N GLU A 143 1.34 5.50 27.58
CA GLU A 143 0.78 6.82 27.87
C GLU A 143 1.33 7.88 26.90
N ARG A 144 2.64 7.90 26.68
CA ARG A 144 3.29 8.82 25.74
C ARG A 144 2.79 8.61 24.30
N TRP A 145 2.53 7.36 23.91
CA TRP A 145 2.00 7.04 22.58
C TRP A 145 0.56 7.49 22.41
N TYR A 146 -0.33 7.18 23.36
CA TYR A 146 -1.72 7.64 23.35
C TYR A 146 -1.82 9.18 23.38
N ALA A 147 -1.02 9.84 24.22
CA ALA A 147 -0.97 11.29 24.28
C ALA A 147 -0.53 11.90 22.94
N ARG A 148 0.45 11.29 22.25
CA ARG A 148 0.89 11.75 20.93
C ARG A 148 -0.16 11.59 19.85
N GLN A 149 -0.99 10.54 19.90
CA GLN A 149 -2.07 10.30 18.93
C GLN A 149 -3.29 11.22 19.15
N ARG A 150 -3.58 11.62 20.39
CA ARG A 150 -4.79 12.40 20.73
C ARG A 150 -4.62 13.92 20.78
N THR A 151 -3.42 14.46 20.59
CA THR A 151 -3.21 15.91 20.49
C THR A 151 -3.78 16.44 19.16
N ARG A 152 -5.03 16.88 19.20
CA ARG A 152 -5.82 17.47 18.10
C ARG A 152 -5.34 18.85 17.62
N TYR A 153 -4.35 19.45 18.30
CA TYR A 153 -3.84 20.81 18.04
C TYR A 153 -2.33 20.83 17.79
N LYS A 154 -1.83 19.95 16.92
CA LYS A 154 -0.42 20.02 16.49
C LYS A 154 -0.18 20.88 15.24
N ASP A 155 -1.24 21.18 14.49
CA ASP A 155 -1.14 21.85 13.18
C ASP A 155 -1.69 23.29 13.19
N VAL A 156 -1.98 23.86 14.36
CA VAL A 156 -2.38 25.28 14.45
C VAL A 156 -1.13 26.14 14.65
N ILE A 157 -0.57 26.59 13.53
CA ILE A 157 0.43 27.66 13.48
C ILE A 157 -0.32 28.99 13.69
N ARG A 158 0.19 29.83 14.60
CA ARG A 158 -0.33 31.19 14.85
C ARG A 158 0.41 32.19 13.99
#